data_AF-A0AAD6M256-F1
#
_entry.id   AF-A0AAD6M256-F1
#
_cell.length_a   1.000
_cell.length_b   1.000
_cell.length_c   1.000
_cell.angle_alpha   90.00
_cell.angle_beta   90.00
_cell.angle_gamma   90.00
#
_symmetry.space_group_name_H-M   'P 1'
#
loop_
_entity.id
_entity.type
_entity.pdbx_description
1 polymer ?
#
loop_
_entity_poly.entity_id
_entity_poly.type
_entity_poly.pdbx_seq_one_letter_code
_entity_poly.pdbx_strand_id
1 'polypeptide(L)'
;MRCFSFYLTNLTNLLNFLFPFLIKIPSKCLPVQIENMVNLVSRTGRHLQRYEKGYRLVVGCIPYRYKKSQEPTSVEELEVLVISAQNGQGMLFPKGGWENDECMEEAAKRETEEEAGVIGVVQEKLGPWHYKSKRSCIMHESYMFPLLVHKELDCWPEKNIRKRRWVSINEAREVCHNWWMREALEELLTKSKSPSTKLGNLEQMQQLLVN
;
A
#
# COMPACT_ATOMS: atom_id res chain seq x y z
N MET A 1 4.58 -34.53 22.73
CA MET A 1 3.83 -33.45 22.05
C MET A 1 2.52 -33.13 22.79
N ARG A 2 2.58 -32.57 24.01
CA ARG A 2 1.35 -32.15 24.75
C ARG A 2 1.43 -30.79 25.47
N CYS A 3 2.57 -30.06 25.43
CA CYS A 3 2.69 -28.77 26.14
C CYS A 3 2.31 -27.52 25.32
N PHE A 4 2.22 -27.58 23.99
CA PHE A 4 1.98 -26.37 23.18
C PHE A 4 0.50 -25.95 23.10
N SER A 5 -0.42 -26.91 23.22
CA SER A 5 -1.87 -26.65 23.12
C SER A 5 -2.44 -25.91 24.33
N PHE A 6 -1.81 -26.04 25.51
CA PHE A 6 -2.26 -25.41 26.75
C PHE A 6 -1.96 -23.91 26.80
N TYR A 7 -0.88 -23.45 26.15
CA TYR A 7 -0.51 -22.04 26.13
C TYR A 7 -1.37 -21.21 25.16
N LEU A 8 -1.73 -21.78 24.00
CA LEU A 8 -2.56 -21.10 23.00
C LEU A 8 -4.01 -20.90 23.47
N THR A 9 -4.58 -21.90 24.14
CA THR A 9 -5.95 -21.82 24.71
C THR A 9 -6.03 -20.82 25.87
N ASN A 10 -4.96 -20.70 26.65
CA ASN A 10 -4.90 -19.72 27.74
C ASN A 10 -4.80 -18.28 27.21
N LEU A 11 -4.06 -18.05 26.11
CA LEU A 11 -3.96 -16.74 25.48
C LEU A 11 -5.28 -16.30 24.85
N THR A 12 -6.00 -17.19 24.15
CA THR A 12 -7.32 -16.86 23.59
C THR A 12 -8.35 -16.57 24.68
N ASN A 13 -8.30 -17.30 25.80
CA ASN A 13 -9.17 -17.06 26.94
C ASN A 13 -8.83 -15.75 27.66
N LEU A 14 -7.54 -15.41 27.77
CA LEU A 14 -7.08 -14.14 28.33
C LEU A 14 -7.51 -12.95 27.45
N LEU A 15 -7.37 -13.06 26.13
CA LEU A 15 -7.80 -12.03 25.19
C LEU A 15 -9.32 -11.83 25.23
N ASN A 16 -10.09 -12.93 25.28
CA ASN A 16 -11.55 -12.85 25.42
C ASN A 16 -12.01 -12.31 26.78
N PHE A 17 -11.24 -12.52 27.85
CA PHE A 17 -11.51 -11.97 29.18
C PHE A 17 -11.21 -10.47 29.27
N LEU A 18 -10.18 -9.99 28.56
CA LEU A 18 -9.78 -8.58 28.54
C LEU A 18 -10.56 -7.74 27.52
N PHE A 19 -11.15 -8.37 26.49
CA PHE A 19 -11.91 -7.71 25.43
C PHE A 19 -13.02 -6.76 25.94
N PRO A 20 -13.86 -7.12 26.94
CA PRO A 20 -14.91 -6.25 27.44
C PRO A 20 -14.37 -5.01 28.19
N PHE A 21 -13.13 -5.06 28.68
CA PHE A 21 -12.46 -3.94 29.33
C PHE A 21 -11.81 -2.98 28.31
N LEU A 22 -11.25 -3.52 27.23
CA LEU A 22 -10.61 -2.74 26.15
C LEU A 22 -11.60 -1.86 25.38
N ILE A 23 -12.85 -2.31 25.18
CA ILE A 23 -13.89 -1.56 24.44
C ILE A 23 -14.40 -0.34 25.24
N LYS A 24 -14.14 -0.27 26.56
CA LYS A 24 -14.53 0.87 27.43
C LYS A 24 -13.45 1.95 27.56
N ILE A 25 -12.28 1.76 26.97
CA ILE A 25 -11.19 2.73 27.07
C ILE A 25 -11.42 3.82 26.02
N PRO A 26 -11.58 5.11 26.40
CA PRO A 26 -11.65 6.19 25.42
C PRO A 26 -10.36 6.17 24.59
N SER A 27 -10.48 6.35 23.26
CA SER A 27 -9.43 6.19 22.24
C SER A 27 -8.14 6.99 22.46
N LYS A 28 -8.05 7.78 23.54
CA LYS A 28 -6.91 8.60 23.94
C LYS A 28 -5.99 7.93 24.99
N CYS A 29 -6.26 6.68 25.38
CA CYS A 29 -5.52 5.97 26.43
C CYS A 29 -4.95 4.61 25.99
N LEU A 30 -4.61 4.43 24.72
CA LEU A 30 -3.81 3.29 24.31
C LEU A 30 -2.30 3.64 24.45
N PRO A 31 -1.49 2.79 25.12
CA PRO A 31 -0.04 2.95 25.11
C PRO A 31 0.47 2.89 23.67
N VAL A 32 1.33 3.83 23.27
CA VAL A 32 1.96 3.92 21.92
C VAL A 32 2.51 2.57 21.42
N GLN A 33 2.95 1.71 22.34
CA GLN A 33 3.45 0.36 22.04
C GLN A 33 2.36 -0.58 21.51
N ILE A 34 1.11 -0.47 21.99
CA ILE A 34 -0.02 -1.28 21.53
C ILE A 34 -0.49 -0.81 20.16
N GLU A 35 -0.55 0.50 19.93
CA GLU A 35 -0.88 1.08 18.62
C GLU A 35 0.14 0.66 17.54
N ASN A 36 1.44 0.66 17.89
CA ASN A 36 2.48 0.15 17.00
C ASN A 36 2.35 -1.36 16.73
N MET A 37 1.89 -2.17 17.70
CA MET A 37 1.71 -3.61 17.49
C MET A 37 0.48 -3.93 16.64
N VAL A 38 -0.62 -3.18 16.75
CA VAL A 38 -1.80 -3.39 15.89
C VAL A 38 -1.53 -2.98 14.44
N ASN A 39 -0.71 -1.96 14.20
CA ASN A 39 -0.28 -1.55 12.85
C ASN A 39 0.74 -2.51 12.20
N LEU A 40 1.25 -3.52 12.93
CA LEU A 40 2.17 -4.54 12.40
C LEU A 40 1.45 -5.81 11.93
N VAL A 41 0.13 -5.85 12.01
CA VAL A 41 -0.67 -6.98 11.56
C VAL A 41 -1.33 -6.62 10.24
N SER A 42 -1.04 -7.36 9.17
CA SER A 42 -1.72 -7.19 7.89
C SER A 42 -3.15 -7.68 8.00
N ARG A 43 -4.06 -7.07 7.23
CA ARG A 43 -5.41 -7.61 7.12
C ARG A 43 -5.35 -8.98 6.46
N THR A 44 -6.08 -9.93 7.02
CA THR A 44 -6.13 -11.31 6.51
C THR A 44 -7.56 -11.77 6.31
N GLY A 45 -7.76 -12.58 5.27
CA GLY A 45 -9.07 -13.13 4.91
C GLY A 45 -9.61 -12.62 3.58
N ARG A 46 -10.74 -13.18 3.15
CA ARG A 46 -11.44 -12.78 1.91
C ARG A 46 -12.91 -12.47 2.10
N HIS A 47 -13.38 -12.43 3.35
CA HIS A 47 -14.80 -12.33 3.68
C HIS A 47 -15.39 -10.94 3.38
N LEU A 48 -14.58 -9.88 3.45
CA LEU A 48 -14.99 -8.52 3.09
C LEU A 48 -14.58 -8.10 1.67
N GLN A 49 -13.93 -8.98 0.89
CA GLN A 49 -13.45 -8.63 -0.43
C GLN A 49 -14.60 -8.34 -1.40
N ARG A 50 -14.44 -7.26 -2.17
CA ARG A 50 -15.44 -6.81 -3.13
C ARG A 50 -15.26 -7.49 -4.49
N TYR A 51 -16.40 -7.85 -5.08
CA TYR A 51 -16.50 -8.40 -6.42
C TYR A 51 -17.59 -7.66 -7.20
N GLU A 52 -17.31 -7.31 -8.46
CA GLU A 52 -18.26 -6.66 -9.35
C GLU A 52 -18.24 -7.35 -10.72
N LYS A 53 -19.40 -7.74 -11.24
CA LYS A 53 -19.54 -8.42 -12.56
C LYS A 53 -18.61 -9.64 -12.74
N GLY A 54 -18.27 -10.33 -11.65
CA GLY A 54 -17.36 -11.49 -11.66
C GLY A 54 -15.87 -11.12 -11.55
N TYR A 55 -15.53 -9.84 -11.47
CA TYR A 55 -14.16 -9.34 -11.25
C TYR A 55 -13.92 -9.14 -9.77
N ARG A 56 -12.76 -9.59 -9.26
CA ARG A 56 -12.28 -9.20 -7.93
C ARG A 56 -11.72 -7.78 -8.02
N LEU A 57 -12.22 -6.90 -7.16
CA LEU A 57 -11.74 -5.52 -7.12
C LEU A 57 -10.45 -5.44 -6.30
N VAL A 58 -9.45 -4.82 -6.91
CA VAL A 58 -8.10 -4.67 -6.36
C VAL A 58 -7.73 -3.20 -6.41
N VAL A 59 -7.02 -2.74 -5.40
CA VAL A 59 -6.60 -1.34 -5.27
C VAL A 59 -5.15 -1.30 -4.83
N GLY A 60 -4.45 -0.23 -5.20
CA GLY A 60 -3.06 -0.05 -4.80
C GLY A 60 -2.53 1.32 -5.16
N CYS A 61 -1.26 1.55 -4.83
CA CYS A 61 -0.58 2.79 -5.13
C CYS A 61 0.67 2.55 -5.98
N ILE A 62 1.07 3.57 -6.73
CA ILE A 62 2.43 3.74 -7.23
C ILE A 62 3.08 4.76 -6.30
N PRO A 63 3.81 4.31 -5.26
CA PRO A 63 4.47 5.23 -4.35
C PRO A 63 5.64 5.87 -5.07
N TYR A 64 5.75 7.19 -4.99
CA TYR A 64 6.80 7.95 -5.66
C TYR A 64 7.38 9.04 -4.75
N ARG A 65 8.59 9.47 -5.08
CA ARG A 65 9.25 10.63 -4.46
C ARG A 65 10.14 11.33 -5.48
N TYR A 66 10.46 12.59 -5.20
CA TYR A 66 11.48 13.31 -5.93
C TYR A 66 12.84 13.17 -5.22
N LYS A 67 13.92 12.98 -5.98
CA LYS A 67 15.28 13.06 -5.45
C LYS A 67 15.49 14.47 -4.86
N LYS A 68 16.31 14.53 -3.80
CA LYS A 68 16.75 15.81 -3.21
C LYS A 68 17.81 16.45 -4.10
N SER A 69 17.44 16.87 -5.30
CA SER A 69 18.19 17.88 -6.07
C SER A 69 17.44 19.21 -5.99
N GLN A 70 18.18 20.31 -5.96
CA GLN A 70 17.57 21.63 -5.98
C GLN A 70 16.93 21.82 -7.35
N GLU A 71 15.61 22.07 -7.34
CA GLU A 71 14.68 22.31 -8.46
C GLU A 71 14.09 21.08 -9.20
N PRO A 72 12.81 20.69 -8.90
CA PRO A 72 12.10 19.57 -9.52
C PRO A 72 11.70 19.89 -10.97
N THR A 73 12.67 19.87 -11.87
CA THR A 73 12.49 20.33 -13.26
C THR A 73 12.43 19.20 -14.27
N SER A 74 12.87 17.98 -13.94
CA SER A 74 12.91 16.85 -14.86
C SER A 74 12.28 15.56 -14.30
N VAL A 75 11.77 14.71 -15.20
CA VAL A 75 11.26 13.36 -14.89
C VAL A 75 12.39 12.43 -14.40
N GLU A 76 13.65 12.80 -14.63
CA GLU A 76 14.83 12.01 -14.23
C GLU A 76 15.06 12.01 -12.72
N GLU A 77 14.43 12.94 -12.00
CA GLU A 77 14.48 13.04 -10.54
C GLU A 77 13.40 12.22 -9.84
N LEU A 78 12.45 11.65 -10.59
CA LEU A 78 11.37 10.85 -10.04
C LEU A 78 11.83 9.41 -9.76
N GLU A 79 11.65 8.97 -8.51
CA GLU A 79 11.80 7.57 -8.12
C GLU A 79 10.45 7.00 -7.73
N VAL A 80 10.24 5.72 -8.07
CA VAL A 80 9.08 4.96 -7.61
C VAL A 80 9.52 3.81 -6.73
N LEU A 81 8.66 3.42 -5.80
CA LEU A 81 8.89 2.30 -4.92
C LEU A 81 8.21 1.06 -5.49
N VAL A 82 8.99 -0.01 -5.61
CA VAL A 82 8.52 -1.33 -6.00
C VAL A 82 8.77 -2.33 -4.88
N ILE A 83 7.93 -3.35 -4.82
CA ILE A 83 8.05 -4.46 -3.87
C ILE A 83 8.23 -5.80 -4.58
N SER A 84 8.91 -6.75 -3.92
CA SER A 84 9.03 -8.12 -4.43
C SER A 84 7.67 -8.83 -4.43
N ALA A 85 7.42 -9.68 -5.43
CA ALA A 85 6.27 -10.57 -5.41
C ALA A 85 6.39 -11.64 -4.30
N GLN A 86 5.30 -11.93 -3.56
CA GLN A 86 5.30 -12.94 -2.48
C GLN A 86 5.73 -14.35 -2.93
N ASN A 87 5.32 -14.74 -4.14
CA ASN A 87 5.58 -16.09 -4.67
C ASN A 87 6.75 -16.14 -5.66
N GLY A 88 7.60 -15.11 -5.69
CA GLY A 88 8.79 -15.06 -6.55
C GLY A 88 8.61 -14.42 -7.93
N GLN A 89 9.77 -14.28 -8.57
CA GLN A 89 10.19 -13.55 -9.78
C GLN A 89 9.38 -12.31 -10.18
N GLY A 90 10.04 -11.16 -9.99
CA GLY A 90 9.60 -9.86 -10.45
C GLY A 90 9.32 -8.89 -9.33
N MET A 91 9.22 -7.63 -9.71
CA MET A 91 8.81 -6.54 -8.86
C MET A 91 7.41 -6.05 -9.26
N LEU A 92 6.69 -5.45 -8.33
CA LEU A 92 5.35 -4.92 -8.54
C LEU A 92 5.10 -3.70 -7.67
N PHE A 93 4.04 -2.96 -7.99
CA PHE A 93 3.52 -1.90 -7.13
C PHE A 93 2.59 -2.47 -6.06
N PRO A 94 2.63 -1.94 -4.82
CA PRO A 94 1.83 -2.44 -3.70
C PRO A 94 0.34 -2.34 -4.00
N LYS A 95 -0.40 -3.42 -3.72
CA LYS A 95 -1.82 -3.53 -3.99
C LYS A 95 -2.44 -4.75 -3.30
N GLY A 96 -3.73 -4.66 -2.98
CA GLY A 96 -4.50 -5.81 -2.50
C GLY A 96 -6.00 -5.67 -2.71
N GLY A 97 -6.77 -6.43 -1.95
CA GLY A 97 -8.22 -6.50 -2.16
C GLY A 97 -8.91 -5.26 -1.62
N TRP A 98 -9.86 -4.70 -2.38
CA TRP A 98 -10.74 -3.66 -1.83
C TRP A 98 -11.81 -4.31 -0.95
N GLU A 99 -11.87 -3.91 0.32
CA GLU A 99 -12.85 -4.41 1.29
C GLU A 99 -14.10 -3.52 1.37
N ASN A 100 -15.19 -4.04 1.94
CA ASN A 100 -16.49 -3.36 1.94
C ASN A 100 -16.64 -2.26 3.00
N ASP A 101 -15.75 -2.21 3.99
CA ASP A 101 -15.74 -1.32 5.14
C ASP A 101 -14.83 -0.09 4.98
N GLU A 102 -14.26 0.11 3.77
CA GLU A 102 -13.30 1.17 3.47
C GLU A 102 -13.56 1.81 2.09
N CYS A 103 -13.19 3.08 1.94
CA CYS A 103 -13.18 3.72 0.62
C CYS A 103 -11.97 3.24 -0.21
N MET A 104 -11.97 3.57 -1.50
CA MET A 104 -10.94 3.07 -2.43
C MET A 104 -9.54 3.62 -2.08
N GLU A 105 -9.48 4.88 -1.65
CA GLU A 105 -8.27 5.59 -1.25
C GLU A 105 -7.73 5.08 0.09
N GLU A 106 -8.61 4.81 1.06
CA GLU A 106 -8.26 4.18 2.35
C GLU A 106 -7.66 2.80 2.14
N ALA A 107 -8.31 1.99 1.31
CA ALA A 107 -7.84 0.67 0.94
C ALA A 107 -6.47 0.72 0.24
N ALA A 108 -6.28 1.65 -0.70
CA ALA A 108 -4.99 1.80 -1.39
C ALA A 108 -3.86 2.25 -0.44
N LYS A 109 -4.15 3.14 0.52
CA LYS A 109 -3.19 3.54 1.58
C LYS A 109 -2.84 2.36 2.47
N ARG A 110 -3.84 1.66 2.99
CA ARG A 110 -3.68 0.49 3.87
C ARG A 110 -2.81 -0.57 3.20
N GLU A 111 -3.14 -0.98 1.98
CA GLU A 111 -2.37 -1.98 1.22
C GLU A 111 -0.92 -1.53 0.97
N THR A 112 -0.71 -0.23 0.74
CA THR A 112 0.63 0.34 0.57
C THR A 112 1.45 0.33 1.85
N GLU A 113 0.81 0.64 2.98
CA GLU A 113 1.46 0.56 4.29
C GLU A 113 1.78 -0.90 4.67
N GLU A 114 0.82 -1.81 4.47
CA GLU A 114 0.98 -3.23 4.78
C GLU A 114 2.08 -3.90 3.95
N GLU A 115 2.09 -3.68 2.63
CA GLU A 115 3.02 -4.36 1.71
C GLU A 115 4.38 -3.66 1.59
N ALA A 116 4.41 -2.32 1.63
CA ALA A 116 5.61 -1.51 1.37
C ALA A 116 6.10 -0.70 2.58
N GLY A 117 5.28 -0.50 3.60
CA GLY A 117 5.66 0.27 4.79
C GLY A 117 5.94 1.74 4.47
N VAL A 118 5.18 2.36 3.56
CA VAL A 118 5.31 3.79 3.26
C VAL A 118 3.99 4.51 3.40
N ILE A 119 4.06 5.75 3.89
CA ILE A 119 2.91 6.63 4.12
C ILE A 119 3.09 7.88 3.26
N GLY A 120 1.99 8.32 2.67
CA GLY A 120 2.00 9.43 1.72
C GLY A 120 0.63 10.01 1.42
N VAL A 121 0.64 11.03 0.58
CA VAL A 121 -0.57 11.67 0.07
C VAL A 121 -1.02 10.95 -1.19
N VAL A 122 -2.22 10.36 -1.15
CA VAL A 122 -2.87 9.77 -2.32
C VAL A 122 -3.43 10.88 -3.21
N GLN A 123 -3.18 10.76 -4.50
CA GLN A 123 -3.65 11.70 -5.52
C GLN A 123 -4.76 11.09 -6.37
N GLU A 124 -5.19 11.79 -7.42
CA GLU A 124 -6.27 11.30 -8.27
C GLU A 124 -5.94 9.94 -8.92
N LYS A 125 -6.95 9.07 -8.94
CA LYS A 125 -6.91 7.73 -9.52
C LYS A 125 -6.36 7.76 -10.96
N LEU A 126 -5.48 6.81 -11.29
CA LEU A 126 -4.88 6.69 -12.62
C LEU A 126 -5.80 5.97 -13.61
N GLY A 127 -6.49 4.93 -13.18
CA GLY A 127 -7.44 4.22 -14.02
C GLY A 127 -7.84 2.87 -13.43
N PRO A 128 -8.81 2.19 -14.04
CA PRO A 128 -8.97 0.75 -13.91
C PRO A 128 -8.11 0.00 -14.95
N TRP A 129 -7.59 -1.16 -14.57
CA TRP A 129 -7.03 -2.15 -15.49
C TRP A 129 -7.65 -3.52 -15.26
N HIS A 130 -7.99 -4.21 -16.34
CA HIS A 130 -8.53 -5.57 -16.30
C HIS A 130 -7.47 -6.59 -16.67
N TYR A 131 -7.26 -7.58 -15.82
CA TYR A 131 -6.32 -8.67 -16.12
C TYR A 131 -6.71 -9.97 -15.42
N LYS A 132 -6.27 -11.09 -15.98
CA LYS A 132 -6.48 -12.40 -15.38
C LYS A 132 -5.52 -12.63 -14.21
N SER A 133 -6.03 -13.15 -13.11
CA SER A 133 -5.20 -13.60 -11.98
C SER A 133 -4.18 -14.66 -12.45
N LYS A 134 -2.94 -14.58 -11.96
CA LYS A 134 -1.93 -15.63 -12.18
C LYS A 134 -2.25 -16.91 -11.41
N ARG A 135 -3.04 -16.81 -10.33
CA ARG A 135 -3.31 -17.90 -9.37
C ARG A 135 -4.69 -18.54 -9.52
N SER A 136 -5.58 -17.93 -10.31
CA SER A 136 -6.97 -18.38 -10.46
C SER A 136 -7.51 -17.99 -11.82
N CYS A 137 -8.64 -18.59 -12.22
CA CYS A 137 -9.36 -18.19 -13.44
C CYS A 137 -10.18 -16.90 -13.27
N ILE A 138 -10.08 -16.23 -12.12
CA ILE A 138 -10.84 -15.01 -11.81
C ILE A 138 -10.16 -13.81 -12.49
N MET A 139 -10.98 -12.92 -13.05
CA MET A 139 -10.53 -11.63 -13.57
C MET A 139 -10.40 -10.63 -12.42
N HIS A 140 -9.39 -9.77 -12.49
CA HIS A 140 -9.23 -8.65 -11.58
C HIS A 140 -9.54 -7.36 -12.32
N GLU A 141 -10.14 -6.43 -11.60
CA GLU A 141 -10.22 -5.02 -11.98
C GLU A 141 -9.41 -4.24 -10.95
N SER A 142 -8.31 -3.63 -11.37
CA SER A 142 -7.37 -2.95 -10.47
C SER A 142 -7.40 -1.45 -10.65
N TYR A 143 -7.48 -0.74 -9.55
CA TYR A 143 -7.38 0.71 -9.49
C TYR A 143 -6.06 1.13 -8.85
N MET A 144 -5.27 1.96 -9.54
CA MET A 144 -4.00 2.47 -9.02
C MET A 144 -4.08 3.97 -8.76
N PHE A 145 -3.41 4.39 -7.69
CA PHE A 145 -3.31 5.80 -7.29
C PHE A 145 -1.83 6.21 -7.22
N PRO A 146 -1.47 7.46 -7.58
CA PRO A 146 -0.19 8.01 -7.19
C PRO A 146 -0.18 8.21 -5.68
N LEU A 147 0.95 7.88 -5.03
CA LEU A 147 1.15 8.18 -3.62
C LEU A 147 2.48 8.91 -3.44
N LEU A 148 2.41 10.21 -3.15
CA LEU A 148 3.58 11.02 -2.83
C LEU A 148 4.06 10.65 -1.42
N VAL A 149 5.16 9.92 -1.33
CA VAL A 149 5.68 9.40 -0.06
C VAL A 149 6.32 10.52 0.74
N HIS A 150 5.93 10.65 2.01
CA HIS A 150 6.59 11.54 2.97
C HIS A 150 7.17 10.81 4.18
N LYS A 151 6.83 9.52 4.38
CA LYS A 151 7.38 8.72 5.49
C LYS A 151 7.61 7.27 5.06
N GLU A 152 8.79 6.76 5.37
CA GLU A 152 9.15 5.35 5.25
C GLU A 152 9.20 4.74 6.65
N LEU A 153 8.48 3.64 6.87
CA LEU A 153 8.44 2.94 8.15
C LEU A 153 9.61 1.97 8.27
N ASP A 154 10.22 1.89 9.45
CA ASP A 154 11.27 0.91 9.74
C ASP A 154 10.70 -0.50 9.93
N CYS A 155 9.50 -0.61 10.49
CA CYS A 155 8.77 -1.86 10.70
C CYS A 155 7.37 -1.73 10.09
N TRP A 156 6.94 -2.75 9.34
CA TRP A 156 5.63 -2.79 8.69
C TRP A 156 5.16 -4.26 8.54
N PRO A 157 3.86 -4.50 8.34
CA PRO A 157 3.25 -5.83 8.39
C PRO A 157 3.94 -6.91 7.53
N GLU A 158 4.19 -6.63 6.25
CA GLU A 158 4.77 -7.61 5.33
C GLU A 158 6.31 -7.55 5.25
N LYS A 159 7.01 -6.85 6.16
CA LYS A 159 8.48 -6.65 6.09
C LYS A 159 9.29 -7.93 5.90
N ASN A 160 8.83 -9.02 6.50
CA ASN A 160 9.55 -10.30 6.46
C ASN A 160 9.28 -11.11 5.18
N ILE A 161 8.28 -10.73 4.38
CA ILE A 161 7.88 -11.44 3.15
C ILE A 161 7.98 -10.57 1.89
N ARG A 162 8.09 -9.24 2.05
CA ARG A 162 8.28 -8.26 0.98
C ARG A 162 9.59 -7.51 1.16
N LYS A 163 10.34 -7.38 0.07
CA LYS A 163 11.44 -6.41 -0.04
C LYS A 163 10.95 -5.20 -0.80
N ARG A 164 11.13 -4.00 -0.25
CA ARG A 164 10.88 -2.73 -0.95
C ARG A 164 12.17 -2.16 -1.52
N ARG A 165 12.07 -1.45 -2.64
CA ARG A 165 13.21 -0.78 -3.26
C ARG A 165 12.74 0.44 -4.05
N TRP A 166 13.43 1.55 -3.86
CA TRP A 166 13.32 2.72 -4.72
C TRP A 166 14.08 2.47 -6.02
N VAL A 167 13.44 2.76 -7.14
CA VAL A 167 13.99 2.56 -8.48
C VAL A 167 13.71 3.78 -9.34
N SER A 168 14.56 4.01 -10.34
CA SER A 168 14.27 4.99 -11.39
C SER A 168 13.07 4.55 -12.23
N ILE A 169 12.47 5.49 -12.97
CA ILE A 169 11.39 5.18 -13.91
C ILE A 169 11.81 4.16 -14.97
N ASN A 170 13.02 4.28 -15.52
CA ASN A 170 13.52 3.34 -16.52
C ASN A 170 13.68 1.94 -15.92
N GLU A 171 14.25 1.84 -14.73
CA GLU A 171 14.37 0.56 -14.05
C GLU A 171 13.00 -0.04 -13.69
N ALA A 172 12.04 0.78 -13.25
CA ALA A 172 10.68 0.32 -12.97
C ALA A 172 10.02 -0.36 -14.18
N ARG A 173 10.24 0.16 -15.40
CA ARG A 173 9.77 -0.44 -16.65
C ARG A 173 10.37 -1.82 -16.90
N GLU A 174 11.62 -2.03 -16.53
CA GLU A 174 12.34 -3.30 -16.72
C GLU A 174 11.89 -4.35 -15.68
N VAL A 175 11.78 -3.97 -14.42
CA VAL A 175 11.49 -4.91 -13.32
C VAL A 175 10.01 -5.24 -13.15
N CYS A 176 9.10 -4.38 -13.63
CA CYS A 176 7.66 -4.63 -13.62
C CYS A 176 7.24 -5.42 -14.86
N HIS A 177 7.16 -6.75 -14.73
CA HIS A 177 6.85 -7.62 -15.86
C HIS A 177 5.38 -7.57 -16.31
N ASN A 178 4.45 -7.21 -15.43
CA ASN A 178 3.03 -7.17 -15.79
C ASN A 178 2.76 -5.93 -16.65
N TRP A 179 2.28 -6.13 -17.88
CA TRP A 179 2.03 -5.08 -18.86
C TRP A 179 1.18 -3.92 -18.30
N TRP A 180 0.09 -4.24 -17.59
CA TRP A 180 -0.83 -3.25 -17.05
C TRP A 180 -0.19 -2.36 -15.95
N MET A 181 0.81 -2.87 -15.22
CA MET A 181 1.55 -2.06 -14.24
C MET A 181 2.47 -1.07 -14.93
N ARG A 182 3.03 -1.43 -16.08
CA ARG A 182 3.81 -0.49 -16.91
C ARG A 182 2.90 0.59 -17.48
N GLU A 183 1.70 0.24 -17.94
CA GLU A 183 0.72 1.25 -18.36
C GLU A 183 0.32 2.18 -17.22
N ALA A 184 0.09 1.65 -16.01
CA ALA A 184 -0.19 2.48 -14.84
C ALA A 184 0.97 3.44 -14.52
N LEU A 185 2.22 3.00 -14.70
CA LEU A 185 3.40 3.86 -14.59
C LEU A 185 3.41 4.93 -15.67
N GLU A 186 3.11 4.62 -16.93
CA GLU A 186 3.06 5.63 -18.01
C GLU A 186 1.93 6.65 -17.80
N GLU A 187 0.79 6.22 -17.25
CA GLU A 187 -0.32 7.11 -16.90
C GLU A 187 0.10 8.11 -15.80
N LEU A 188 0.82 7.63 -14.77
CA LEU A 188 1.42 8.51 -13.76
C LEU A 188 2.34 9.56 -14.40
N LEU A 189 3.22 9.13 -15.30
CA LEU A 189 4.17 10.04 -15.96
C LEU A 189 3.45 11.06 -16.85
N THR A 190 2.40 10.63 -17.54
CA THR A 190 1.59 11.50 -18.38
C THR A 190 0.90 12.58 -17.54
N LYS A 191 0.28 12.21 -16.41
CA LYS A 191 -0.33 13.17 -15.49
C LYS A 191 0.71 14.11 -14.85
N SER A 192 1.90 13.61 -14.50
CA SER A 192 2.97 14.42 -13.89
C SER A 192 3.50 15.53 -14.80
N LYS A 193 3.38 15.37 -16.12
CA LYS A 193 3.76 16.40 -17.11
C LYS A 193 2.72 17.50 -17.24
N SER A 194 1.50 17.30 -16.72
CA SER A 194 0.46 18.30 -16.81
C SER A 194 0.78 19.51 -15.90
N PRO A 195 0.56 20.76 -16.36
CA PRO A 195 0.87 21.95 -15.58
C PRO A 195 0.10 22.04 -14.25
N SER A 196 -1.14 21.54 -14.23
CA SER A 196 -2.01 21.52 -13.04
C SER A 196 -1.47 20.60 -11.95
N THR A 197 -0.95 19.42 -12.30
CA THR A 197 -0.36 18.48 -11.35
C THR A 197 0.93 19.00 -10.74
N LYS A 198 1.77 19.71 -11.51
CA LYS A 198 3.00 20.31 -10.96
C LYS A 198 2.71 21.30 -9.85
N LEU A 199 1.72 22.18 -10.05
CA LEU A 199 1.35 23.19 -9.05
C LEU A 199 0.81 22.55 -7.76
N GLY A 200 -0.07 21.55 -7.89
CA GLY A 200 -0.59 20.81 -6.72
C GLY A 200 0.48 20.03 -5.97
N ASN A 201 1.45 19.44 -6.68
CA ASN A 201 2.58 18.74 -6.06
C ASN A 201 3.51 19.71 -5.31
N LEU A 202 3.79 20.89 -5.88
CA LEU A 202 4.60 21.93 -5.26
C LEU A 202 3.96 22.46 -3.96
N GLU A 203 2.66 22.75 -3.98
CA GLU A 203 1.92 23.19 -2.78
C GLU A 203 1.92 22.11 -1.69
N GLN A 204 1.67 20.84 -2.07
CA GLN A 204 1.72 19.72 -1.13
C GLN A 204 3.12 19.50 -0.54
N MET A 205 4.18 19.61 -1.37
CA MET A 205 5.56 19.53 -0.89
C MET A 205 5.90 20.65 0.07
N GLN A 206 5.48 21.89 -0.21
CA GLN A 206 5.68 23.02 0.70
C GLN A 206 4.96 22.81 2.03
N GLN A 207 3.73 22.28 2.02
CA GLN A 207 2.98 22.00 3.24
C GLN A 207 3.57 20.86 4.10
N LEU A 208 4.22 19.89 3.46
CA LEU A 208 4.94 18.81 4.14
C LEU A 208 6.29 19.24 4.72
N LEU A 209 6.91 20.31 4.21
CA LEU A 209 8.16 20.86 4.74
C LEU A 209 7.97 21.80 5.94
N VAL A 210 6.73 22.23 6.20
CA VAL A 210 6.37 23.18 7.28
C VAL A 210 5.90 22.46 8.56
N ASN A 211 5.71 21.13 8.51
CA ASN A 211 5.30 20.28 9.65
C ASN A 211 6.34 19.21 9.96
#